data_AF-A0A6P0MQC2-F1
#
_entry.id   AF-A0A6P0MQC2-F1
#
_cell.length_a   1.000
_cell.length_b   1.000
_cell.length_c   1.000
_cell.angle_alpha   90.00
_cell.angle_beta   90.00
_cell.angle_gamma   90.00
#
_symmetry.space_group_name_H-M   'P 1'
#
loop_
_entity.id
_entity.type
_entity.pdbx_description
1 polymer ?
#
loop_
_entity_poly.entity_id
_entity_poly.type
_entity_poly.pdbx_seq_one_letter_code
_entity_poly.pdbx_strand_id
1 'polypeptide(L)'
;MVESITQDVDTNNTPTGGIFARHETFHPRFGWLKKGFDRASSDREVFLRDDATVRLGIGKNMVRSLRYWESAFKLLKNDQPTDFGKQVLSNNGWDSYLEDPASLWLLHWKLLEPPCFATAWDFTFNYFRPVEFTFEELFYQLCDYRDRVVPRIADSSVKKDVSCILRMYDCDNGRRCNAGI
;
A
#
# COMPACT_ATOMS: atom_id res chain seq x y z
N MET A 1 31.43 4.67 26.28
CA MET A 1 30.91 5.85 25.58
C MET A 1 29.93 5.34 24.55
N VAL A 2 28.63 5.40 24.87
CA VAL A 2 27.55 5.01 23.97
C VAL A 2 26.94 6.33 23.51
N GLU A 3 27.26 6.75 22.30
CA GLU A 3 26.63 7.93 21.70
C GLU A 3 25.20 7.57 21.32
N SER A 4 24.29 8.36 21.87
CA SER A 4 22.85 8.37 21.63
C SER A 4 22.56 8.63 20.15
N ILE A 5 22.03 7.61 19.46
CA ILE A 5 21.36 7.81 18.18
C ILE A 5 19.97 8.36 18.49
N THR A 6 19.88 9.68 18.61
CA THR A 6 18.61 10.39 18.50
C THR A 6 18.27 10.44 17.01
N GLN A 7 17.53 9.44 16.52
CA GLN A 7 16.86 9.58 15.23
C GLN A 7 15.65 10.48 15.46
N ASP A 8 15.74 11.70 14.92
CA ASP A 8 14.62 12.61 14.74
C ASP A 8 13.56 11.94 13.85
N VAL A 9 12.67 11.18 14.49
CA VAL A 9 11.42 10.74 13.87
C VAL A 9 10.59 11.99 13.69
N ASP A 10 10.52 12.51 12.46
CA ASP A 10 9.55 13.52 12.06
C ASP A 10 8.12 13.04 12.39
N THR A 11 7.64 13.36 13.60
CA THR A 11 6.28 13.03 14.10
C THR A 11 5.17 13.78 13.36
N ASN A 12 5.51 14.67 12.43
CA ASN A 12 4.57 15.58 11.77
C ASN A 12 3.84 14.98 10.58
N ASN A 13 4.09 13.71 10.23
CA ASN A 13 3.45 13.08 9.06
C ASN A 13 2.88 11.68 9.33
N THR A 14 2.82 11.25 10.59
CA THR A 14 2.03 10.06 10.94
C THR A 14 0.56 10.47 10.91
N PRO A 15 -0.28 9.83 10.07
CA PRO A 15 -1.70 10.11 10.05
C PRO A 15 -2.26 9.86 11.46
N THR A 16 -2.60 10.93 12.18
CA THR A 16 -3.29 10.87 13.48
C THR A 16 -4.74 10.38 13.34
N GLY A 17 -5.16 10.01 12.13
CA GLY A 17 -6.39 9.29 11.83
C GLY A 17 -6.11 8.18 10.83
N GLY A 18 -6.74 7.03 11.04
CA GLY A 18 -6.64 5.87 10.15
C GLY A 18 -7.04 6.19 8.71
N ILE A 19 -6.34 5.52 7.79
CA ILE A 19 -6.45 5.71 6.35
C ILE A 19 -7.26 4.56 5.77
N PHE A 20 -8.36 4.92 5.10
CA PHE A 20 -9.26 3.98 4.44
C PHE A 20 -9.54 4.40 2.99
N ALA A 21 -9.79 3.43 2.11
CA ALA A 21 -10.25 3.57 0.73
C ALA A 21 -9.45 4.49 -0.19
N ARG A 22 -8.16 4.73 0.09
CA ARG A 22 -7.26 5.54 -0.76
C ARG A 22 -6.80 4.83 -2.02
N HIS A 23 -6.89 3.51 -2.05
CA HIS A 23 -6.52 2.67 -3.19
C HIS A 23 -7.57 2.65 -4.33
N GLU A 24 -8.66 3.42 -4.22
CA GLU A 24 -9.71 3.52 -5.26
C GLU A 24 -10.23 2.12 -5.71
N THR A 25 -10.30 1.15 -4.79
CA THR A 25 -10.68 -0.27 -5.01
C THR A 25 -9.71 -1.14 -5.83
N PHE A 26 -8.55 -0.63 -6.21
CA PHE A 26 -7.52 -1.39 -6.93
C PHE A 26 -6.42 -1.88 -5.98
N HIS A 27 -6.14 -3.18 -6.00
CA HIS A 27 -4.93 -3.74 -5.42
C HIS A 27 -3.75 -3.60 -6.42
N PRO A 28 -2.50 -3.66 -5.95
CA PRO A 28 -1.32 -3.65 -6.83
C PRO A 28 -1.39 -4.78 -7.85
N ARG A 29 -0.88 -4.52 -9.06
CA ARG A 29 -0.77 -5.49 -10.15
C ARG A 29 0.69 -5.65 -10.56
N PHE A 30 1.01 -6.76 -11.20
CA PHE A 30 2.35 -6.98 -11.73
C PHE A 30 2.84 -5.79 -12.58
N GLY A 31 4.06 -5.34 -12.31
CA GLY A 31 4.70 -4.22 -13.00
C GLY A 31 4.15 -2.82 -12.68
N TRP A 32 3.09 -2.68 -11.87
CA TRP A 32 2.59 -1.35 -11.49
C TRP A 32 3.58 -0.59 -10.62
N LEU A 33 4.09 -1.21 -9.54
CA LEU A 33 5.02 -0.57 -8.61
C LEU A 33 6.32 -0.18 -9.30
N LYS A 34 6.90 -1.07 -10.13
CA LYS A 34 8.08 -0.72 -10.93
C LYS A 34 7.80 0.47 -11.86
N LYS A 35 6.66 0.47 -12.55
CA LYS A 35 6.28 1.56 -13.45
C LYS A 35 6.10 2.90 -12.72
N GLY A 36 5.41 2.90 -11.58
CA GLY A 36 5.20 4.11 -10.79
C GLY A 36 6.52 4.66 -10.26
N PHE A 37 7.34 3.79 -9.68
CA PHE A 37 8.68 4.11 -9.19
C PHE A 37 9.60 4.71 -10.26
N ASP A 38 9.70 4.11 -11.45
CA ASP A 38 10.58 4.60 -12.54
C ASP A 38 10.17 5.97 -13.05
N ARG A 39 8.85 6.18 -13.17
CA ARG A 39 8.31 7.46 -13.64
C ARG A 39 8.50 8.55 -12.58
N ALA A 40 8.26 8.24 -11.31
CA ALA A 40 8.50 9.17 -10.21
C ALA A 40 9.99 9.51 -10.06
N SER A 41 10.89 8.55 -10.31
CA SER A 41 12.34 8.76 -10.29
C SER A 41 12.81 9.78 -11.34
N SER A 42 12.08 9.90 -12.46
CA SER A 42 12.39 10.83 -13.54
C SER A 42 11.64 12.17 -13.41
N ASP A 43 10.44 12.14 -12.84
CA ASP A 43 9.54 13.29 -12.70
C ASP A 43 8.74 13.17 -11.40
N ARG A 44 9.15 13.94 -10.38
CA ARG A 44 8.50 13.97 -9.06
C ARG A 44 7.01 14.28 -9.14
N GLU A 45 6.58 15.05 -10.13
CA GLU A 45 5.19 15.49 -10.24
C GLU A 45 4.35 14.57 -11.13
N VAL A 46 4.88 13.42 -11.58
CA VAL A 46 4.24 12.58 -12.59
C VAL A 46 2.80 12.17 -12.26
N PHE A 47 2.48 11.96 -10.97
CA PHE A 47 1.12 11.59 -10.54
C PHE A 47 0.15 12.78 -10.48
N LEU A 48 0.66 14.01 -10.50
CA LEU A 48 -0.09 15.26 -10.36
C LEU A 48 -0.30 15.98 -11.69
N ARG A 49 0.46 15.64 -12.74
CA ARG A 49 0.32 16.27 -14.06
C ARG A 49 -1.05 15.95 -14.68
N ASP A 50 -1.54 16.88 -15.49
CA ASP A 50 -2.78 16.69 -16.25
C ASP A 50 -2.71 15.52 -17.24
N ASP A 51 -1.50 15.21 -17.75
CA ASP A 51 -1.23 14.11 -18.68
C ASP A 51 -0.73 12.82 -17.99
N ALA A 52 -0.88 12.71 -16.66
CA ALA A 52 -0.43 11.54 -15.88
C ALA A 52 -0.97 10.20 -16.43
N THR A 53 -2.22 10.18 -16.88
CA THR A 53 -2.86 8.99 -17.44
C THR A 53 -2.17 8.51 -18.72
N VAL A 54 -1.71 9.43 -19.56
CA VAL A 54 -0.97 9.14 -20.80
C VAL A 54 0.45 8.67 -20.46
N ARG A 55 1.13 9.35 -19.53
CA ARG A 55 2.50 9.01 -19.12
C ARG A 55 2.63 7.63 -18.48
N LEU A 56 1.67 7.27 -17.62
CA LEU A 56 1.64 5.99 -16.92
C LEU A 56 0.88 4.90 -17.70
N GLY A 57 0.10 5.29 -18.71
CA GLY A 57 -0.71 4.38 -19.51
C GLY A 57 -1.79 3.66 -18.69
N ILE A 58 -2.35 4.33 -17.68
CA ILE A 58 -3.39 3.80 -16.79
C ILE A 58 -4.48 4.86 -16.55
N GLY A 59 -5.68 4.41 -16.16
CA GLY A 59 -6.81 5.32 -15.93
C GLY A 59 -6.64 6.24 -14.72
N LYS A 60 -7.40 7.34 -14.66
CA LYS A 60 -7.30 8.37 -13.61
C LYS A 60 -7.34 7.83 -12.17
N ASN A 61 -8.28 6.92 -11.88
CA ASN A 61 -8.40 6.32 -10.55
C ASN A 61 -7.26 5.34 -10.25
N MET A 62 -6.73 4.68 -11.29
CA MET A 62 -5.58 3.80 -11.20
C MET A 62 -4.30 4.58 -10.88
N VAL A 63 -4.13 5.80 -11.43
CA VAL A 63 -3.00 6.69 -11.09
C VAL A 63 -3.01 7.03 -9.59
N ARG A 64 -4.19 7.39 -9.04
CA ARG A 64 -4.34 7.69 -7.62
C ARG A 64 -4.03 6.48 -6.74
N SER A 65 -4.54 5.31 -7.14
CA SER A 65 -4.26 4.05 -6.46
C SER A 65 -2.78 3.69 -6.49
N LEU A 66 -2.13 3.81 -7.64
CA LEU A 66 -0.70 3.56 -7.80
C LEU A 66 0.12 4.46 -6.86
N ARG A 67 -0.13 5.78 -6.90
CA ARG A 67 0.56 6.74 -6.01
C ARG A 67 0.38 6.39 -4.53
N TYR A 68 -0.83 5.98 -4.14
CA TYR A 68 -1.11 5.51 -2.78
C TYR A 68 -0.26 4.28 -2.45
N TRP A 69 -0.24 3.26 -3.31
CA TRP A 69 0.51 2.03 -3.06
C TRP A 69 2.02 2.27 -2.99
N GLU A 70 2.58 3.07 -3.87
CA GLU A 70 3.99 3.50 -3.82
C GLU A 70 4.36 4.09 -2.46
N SER A 71 3.48 4.92 -1.90
CA SER A 71 3.68 5.53 -0.58
C SER A 71 3.45 4.53 0.56
N ALA A 72 2.41 3.69 0.46
CA ALA A 72 2.05 2.73 1.48
C ALA A 72 3.12 1.63 1.67
N PHE A 73 3.72 1.16 0.58
CA PHE A 73 4.87 0.25 0.60
C PHE A 73 6.21 0.93 0.91
N LYS A 74 6.20 2.25 1.17
CA LYS A 74 7.40 3.05 1.47
C LYS A 74 8.43 3.06 0.33
N LEU A 75 8.00 2.81 -0.91
CA LEU A 75 8.84 2.90 -2.10
C LEU A 75 9.09 4.37 -2.48
N LEU A 76 8.06 5.21 -2.30
CA LEU A 76 8.14 6.65 -2.47
C LEU A 76 7.79 7.39 -1.18
N LYS A 77 8.43 8.55 -0.95
CA LYS A 77 8.07 9.55 0.06
C LYS A 77 7.94 10.90 -0.63
N ASN A 78 6.77 11.53 -0.53
CA ASN A 78 6.46 12.79 -1.24
C ASN A 78 6.75 12.71 -2.75
N ASP A 79 6.32 11.60 -3.35
CA ASP A 79 6.51 11.22 -4.77
C ASP A 79 7.97 11.11 -5.22
N GLN A 80 8.90 10.91 -4.28
CA GLN A 80 10.32 10.68 -4.59
C GLN A 80 10.79 9.32 -4.08
N PRO A 81 11.70 8.64 -4.82
CA PRO A 81 12.31 7.38 -4.40
C PRO A 81 12.92 7.44 -3.00
N THR A 82 12.46 6.56 -2.10
CA THR A 82 13.12 6.31 -0.83
C THR A 82 14.37 5.46 -1.04
N ASP A 83 15.24 5.37 -0.03
CA ASP A 83 16.41 4.49 -0.11
C ASP A 83 16.00 3.01 -0.19
N PHE A 84 14.92 2.62 0.49
CA PHE A 84 14.32 1.29 0.36
C PHE A 84 13.81 1.06 -1.07
N GLY A 85 13.05 2.00 -1.64
CA GLY A 85 12.54 1.88 -3.01
C GLY A 85 13.67 1.74 -4.04
N LYS A 86 14.77 2.49 -3.88
CA LYS A 86 15.96 2.34 -4.73
C LYS A 86 16.62 0.98 -4.56
N GLN A 87 16.77 0.49 -3.34
CA GLN A 87 17.37 -0.83 -3.06
C GLN A 87 16.58 -1.96 -3.71
N VAL A 88 15.24 -1.88 -3.73
CA VAL A 88 14.41 -2.93 -4.31
C VAL A 88 14.23 -2.75 -5.83
N LEU A 89 13.76 -1.58 -6.27
CA LEU A 89 13.20 -1.37 -7.61
C LEU A 89 14.09 -0.60 -8.60
N SER A 90 15.23 -0.04 -8.18
CA SER A 90 16.15 0.61 -9.13
C SER A 90 16.67 -0.42 -10.14
N ASN A 91 17.23 0.03 -11.28
CA ASN A 91 17.70 -0.90 -12.32
C ASN A 91 18.78 -1.90 -11.83
N ASN A 92 19.53 -1.54 -10.79
CA ASN A 92 20.52 -2.39 -10.13
C ASN A 92 20.06 -2.77 -8.70
N GLY A 93 18.75 -2.72 -8.44
CA GLY A 93 18.15 -3.12 -7.18
C GLY A 93 18.18 -4.64 -6.99
N TRP A 94 17.77 -5.08 -5.80
CA TRP A 94 17.71 -6.49 -5.44
C TRP A 94 16.75 -7.28 -6.32
N ASP A 95 15.62 -6.69 -6.70
CA ASP A 95 14.60 -7.32 -7.54
C ASP A 95 13.74 -6.25 -8.24
N SER A 96 14.28 -5.70 -9.33
CA SER A 96 13.70 -4.57 -10.08
C SER A 96 12.27 -4.81 -10.56
N TYR A 97 11.88 -6.07 -10.75
CA TYR A 97 10.60 -6.44 -11.35
C TYR A 97 9.68 -7.23 -10.40
N LEU A 98 10.11 -7.43 -9.14
CA LEU A 98 9.37 -8.19 -8.12
C LEU A 98 9.05 -9.61 -8.60
N GLU A 99 10.03 -10.28 -9.19
CA GLU A 99 9.89 -11.65 -9.70
C GLU A 99 10.07 -12.70 -8.60
N ASP A 100 10.82 -12.37 -7.54
CA ASP A 100 11.02 -13.25 -6.39
C ASP A 100 9.87 -13.10 -5.38
N PRO A 101 9.17 -14.19 -5.00
CA PRO A 101 8.17 -14.17 -3.93
C PRO A 101 8.69 -13.60 -2.60
N ALA A 102 9.98 -13.72 -2.29
CA ALA A 102 10.59 -13.12 -1.11
C ALA A 102 10.50 -11.59 -1.12
N SER A 103 10.58 -10.96 -2.29
CA SER A 103 10.39 -9.51 -2.46
C SER A 103 8.97 -9.09 -2.14
N LEU A 104 7.98 -9.93 -2.47
CA LEU A 104 6.56 -9.68 -2.13
C LEU A 104 6.33 -9.75 -0.61
N TRP A 105 6.93 -10.73 0.07
CA TRP A 105 6.91 -10.81 1.54
C TRP A 105 7.56 -9.58 2.19
N LEU A 106 8.69 -9.11 1.64
CA LEU A 106 9.34 -7.89 2.11
C LEU A 106 8.45 -6.67 1.93
N LEU A 107 7.73 -6.55 0.80
CA LEU A 107 6.76 -5.48 0.59
C LEU A 107 5.58 -5.56 1.56
N HIS A 108 5.03 -6.76 1.80
CA HIS A 108 3.99 -6.94 2.80
C HIS A 108 4.46 -6.51 4.20
N TRP A 109 5.67 -6.91 4.61
CA TRP A 109 6.27 -6.45 5.86
C TRP A 109 6.39 -4.92 5.91
N LYS A 110 6.88 -4.31 4.82
CA LYS A 110 7.00 -2.86 4.71
C LYS A 110 5.66 -2.14 4.67
N LEU A 111 4.58 -2.75 4.21
CA LEU A 111 3.23 -2.18 4.28
C LEU A 111 2.79 -1.98 5.74
N LEU A 112 3.06 -2.96 6.60
CA LEU A 112 2.63 -2.99 8.00
C LEU A 112 3.57 -2.24 8.96
N GLU A 113 4.82 -1.99 8.55
CA GLU A 113 5.81 -1.24 9.34
C GLU A 113 5.30 0.19 9.68
N PRO A 114 5.46 0.70 10.91
CA PRO A 114 5.16 2.10 11.23
C PRO A 114 6.09 3.10 10.51
N PRO A 115 5.59 4.26 10.04
CA PRO A 115 4.17 4.64 9.96
C PRO A 115 3.42 3.79 8.93
N CYS A 116 2.27 3.26 9.33
CA CYS A 116 1.43 2.44 8.47
C CYS A 116 0.34 3.31 7.82
N PHE A 117 0.27 3.25 6.49
CA PHE A 117 -0.72 4.00 5.69
C PHE A 117 -1.91 3.13 5.24
N ALA A 118 -1.96 1.86 5.66
CA ALA A 118 -2.98 0.89 5.30
C ALA A 118 -3.66 0.33 6.54
N THR A 119 -4.51 1.14 7.18
CA THR A 119 -5.12 0.82 8.49
C THR A 119 -5.91 -0.48 8.49
N ALA A 120 -6.65 -0.78 7.42
CA ALA A 120 -7.37 -2.03 7.30
C ALA A 120 -6.44 -3.26 7.21
N TRP A 121 -5.26 -3.13 6.59
CA TRP A 121 -4.26 -4.20 6.53
C TRP A 121 -3.63 -4.40 7.90
N ASP A 122 -3.21 -3.33 8.58
CA ASP A 122 -2.69 -3.41 9.94
C ASP A 122 -3.67 -4.11 10.89
N PHE A 123 -4.94 -3.70 10.86
CA PHE A 123 -5.98 -4.37 11.63
C PHE A 123 -6.08 -5.87 11.31
N THR A 124 -6.16 -6.21 10.02
CA THR A 124 -6.38 -7.59 9.58
C THR A 124 -5.22 -8.52 9.95
N PHE A 125 -3.98 -8.07 9.84
CA PHE A 125 -2.82 -8.93 10.08
C PHE A 125 -2.31 -8.89 11.53
N ASN A 126 -2.47 -7.77 12.25
CA ASN A 126 -1.92 -7.62 13.61
C ASN A 126 -2.95 -7.81 14.73
N TYR A 127 -4.25 -7.56 14.47
CA TYR A 127 -5.28 -7.53 15.52
C TYR A 127 -6.41 -8.53 15.32
N PHE A 128 -6.80 -8.79 14.06
CA PHE A 128 -7.85 -9.75 13.74
C PHE A 128 -7.35 -11.18 13.99
N ARG A 129 -8.09 -11.92 14.82
CA ARG A 129 -7.70 -13.24 15.34
C ARG A 129 -8.27 -14.46 14.61
N PRO A 130 -9.48 -14.42 14.02
CA PRO A 130 -10.03 -15.59 13.34
C PRO A 130 -9.11 -16.10 12.22
N VAL A 131 -8.90 -17.42 12.18
CA VAL A 131 -8.11 -18.09 11.14
C VAL A 131 -8.95 -18.36 9.89
N GLU A 132 -10.22 -18.72 10.10
CA GLU A 132 -11.25 -18.84 9.07
C GLU A 132 -12.33 -17.81 9.36
N PHE A 133 -12.75 -17.09 8.33
CA PHE A 133 -13.73 -16.02 8.47
C PHE A 133 -14.42 -15.73 7.14
N THR A 134 -15.59 -15.12 7.25
CA THR A 134 -16.39 -14.60 6.16
C THR A 134 -16.05 -13.13 5.88
N PHE A 135 -16.45 -12.65 4.70
CA PHE A 135 -16.36 -11.24 4.36
C PHE A 135 -17.01 -10.36 5.43
N GLU A 136 -18.20 -10.75 5.88
CA GLU A 136 -19.01 -10.04 6.87
C GLU A 136 -18.30 -9.95 8.22
N GLU A 137 -17.69 -11.05 8.70
CA GLU A 137 -16.97 -11.07 9.98
C GLU A 137 -15.80 -10.11 10.00
N LEU A 138 -14.96 -10.11 8.95
CA LEU A 138 -13.85 -9.16 8.84
C LEU A 138 -14.38 -7.71 8.73
N PHE A 139 -15.44 -7.50 7.96
CA PHE A 139 -16.06 -6.18 7.79
C PHE A 139 -16.59 -5.61 9.11
N TYR A 140 -17.40 -6.36 9.85
CA TYR A 140 -17.99 -5.88 11.09
C TYR A 140 -16.94 -5.63 12.18
N GLN A 141 -15.94 -6.52 12.32
CA GLN A 141 -14.87 -6.30 13.30
C GLN A 141 -13.98 -5.10 12.93
N LEU A 142 -13.74 -4.86 11.64
CA LEU A 142 -13.01 -3.67 11.19
C LEU A 142 -13.84 -2.38 11.39
N CYS A 143 -15.17 -2.43 11.22
CA CYS A 143 -16.05 -1.31 11.57
C CYS A 143 -15.96 -0.98 13.05
N ASP A 144 -16.03 -1.98 13.94
CA ASP A 144 -15.90 -1.79 15.39
C ASP A 144 -14.55 -1.19 15.77
N TYR A 145 -13.46 -1.63 15.12
CA TYR A 145 -12.13 -1.06 15.31
C TYR A 145 -12.07 0.39 14.82
N ARG A 146 -12.59 0.66 13.63
CA ARG A 146 -12.68 2.00 13.04
C ARG A 146 -13.48 2.95 13.93
N ASP A 147 -14.57 2.51 14.55
CA ASP A 147 -15.40 3.36 15.41
C ASP A 147 -14.66 3.82 16.68
N ARG A 148 -13.71 3.02 17.17
CA ARG A 148 -12.88 3.37 18.33
C ARG A 148 -11.75 4.35 17.98
N VAL A 149 -11.18 4.23 16.78
CA VAL A 149 -9.97 4.98 16.38
C VAL A 149 -10.30 6.18 15.47
N VAL A 150 -11.27 6.05 14.57
CA VAL A 150 -11.59 7.01 13.50
C VAL A 150 -13.09 7.00 13.13
N PRO A 151 -14.00 7.42 14.03
CA PRO A 151 -15.44 7.25 13.87
C PRO A 151 -16.08 8.01 12.69
N ARG A 152 -15.32 8.86 11.98
CA ARG A 152 -15.83 9.69 10.87
C ARG A 152 -15.77 9.02 9.49
N ILE A 153 -15.13 7.85 9.38
CA ILE A 153 -15.04 7.13 8.10
C ILE A 153 -16.38 6.45 7.83
N ALA A 154 -16.83 6.40 6.57
CA ALA A 154 -18.06 5.72 6.20
C ALA A 154 -17.85 4.21 6.02
N ASP A 155 -18.89 3.42 6.33
CA ASP A 155 -18.85 1.95 6.19
C ASP A 155 -18.54 1.50 4.76
N SER A 156 -18.98 2.27 3.76
CA SER A 156 -18.65 2.01 2.36
C SER A 156 -17.15 2.05 2.06
N SER A 157 -16.36 2.81 2.82
CA SER A 157 -14.89 2.82 2.70
C SER A 157 -14.30 1.55 3.30
N VAL A 158 -14.76 1.15 4.50
CA VAL A 158 -14.33 -0.10 5.15
C VAL A 158 -14.63 -1.30 4.24
N LYS A 159 -15.82 -1.34 3.64
CA LYS A 159 -16.20 -2.40 2.69
C LYS A 159 -15.28 -2.48 1.48
N LYS A 160 -14.81 -1.33 0.96
CA LYS A 160 -13.86 -1.28 -0.16
C LYS A 160 -12.50 -1.84 0.23
N ASP A 161 -12.04 -1.55 1.45
CA ASP A 161 -10.75 -2.03 1.95
C ASP A 161 -10.78 -3.55 2.16
N VAL A 162 -11.82 -4.08 2.82
CA VAL A 162 -12.01 -5.54 2.98
C VAL A 162 -12.01 -6.25 1.63
N SER A 163 -12.79 -5.74 0.66
CA SER A 163 -12.79 -6.31 -0.69
C SER A 163 -11.41 -6.25 -1.37
N CYS A 164 -10.62 -5.22 -1.08
CA CYS A 164 -9.31 -5.05 -1.69
C CYS A 164 -8.26 -5.95 -1.04
N ILE A 165 -8.30 -6.13 0.29
CA ILE A 165 -7.47 -7.08 1.04
C ILE A 165 -7.70 -8.49 0.50
N LEU A 166 -8.96 -8.92 0.42
CA LEU A 166 -9.28 -10.27 -0.06
C LEU A 166 -8.82 -10.47 -1.50
N ARG A 167 -9.02 -9.51 -2.41
CA ARG A 167 -8.52 -9.63 -3.79
C ARG A 167 -7.00 -9.59 -3.93
N MET A 168 -6.31 -9.04 -2.93
CA MET A 168 -4.85 -8.96 -2.92
C MET A 168 -4.27 -10.33 -2.55
N TYR A 169 -4.77 -10.96 -1.48
CA TYR A 169 -4.20 -12.19 -0.93
C TYR A 169 -4.92 -13.48 -1.35
N ASP A 170 -6.18 -13.39 -1.79
CA ASP A 170 -6.95 -14.55 -2.25
C ASP A 170 -6.74 -14.77 -3.75
N CYS A 171 -6.55 -16.03 -4.13
CA CYS A 171 -6.42 -16.44 -5.52
C CYS A 171 -7.82 -16.78 -6.05
N ASP A 172 -8.34 -15.95 -6.96
CA ASP A 172 -9.60 -16.24 -7.66
C ASP A 172 -9.45 -17.57 -8.43
N ASN A 173 -10.11 -18.63 -7.94
CA ASN A 173 -9.91 -20.04 -8.28
C ASN A 173 -10.29 -20.43 -9.74
N GLY A 174 -10.44 -19.44 -10.63
CA GLY A 174 -10.85 -19.61 -12.02
C GLY A 174 -10.28 -18.60 -13.02
N ARG A 175 -9.39 -17.68 -12.61
CA ARG A 175 -8.70 -16.74 -13.51
C ARG A 175 -7.22 -16.77 -13.18
N ARG A 176 -6.37 -17.03 -14.20
CA ARG A 176 -4.90 -17.03 -14.10
C ARG A 176 -4.42 -16.02 -13.05
N CYS A 177 -3.84 -16.52 -11.96
CA CYS A 177 -3.30 -15.72 -10.89
C CYS A 177 -2.27 -14.74 -11.47
N ASN A 178 -2.65 -13.48 -11.63
CA ASN A 178 -1.68 -12.40 -11.68
C ASN A 178 -1.34 -12.11 -10.23
N ALA A 179 -0.62 -13.04 -9.58
CA ALA A 179 -0.32 -12.96 -8.15
C ALA A 179 0.20 -11.57 -7.81
N GLY A 180 -0.54 -10.88 -6.95
CA GLY A 180 -0.27 -9.53 -6.48
C GLY A 180 -0.08 -9.60 -4.98
N ILE A 181 1.14 -9.92 -4.56
CA ILE A 181 1.61 -10.00 -3.17
C ILE A 181 1.03 -11.15 -2.35
#